data_AF-A0A9E2YVP5-F1
#
_entry.id   AF-A0A9E2YVP5-F1
#
_cell.length_a   1.000
_cell.length_b   1.000
_cell.length_c   1.000
_cell.angle_alpha   90.00
_cell.angle_beta   90.00
_cell.angle_gamma   90.00
#
_symmetry.space_group_name_H-M   'P 1'
#
loop_
_entity.id
_entity.type
_entity.pdbx_description
1 polymer ?
#
loop_
_entity_poly.entity_id
_entity_poly.type
_entity_poly.pdbx_seq_one_letter_code
_entity_poly.pdbx_strand_id
1 'polypeptide(L)' 'MFTVMGITGHVGGAIAENLLTAGKAVRAAVRNAEKAKPWADRGVELVTSAYDDARGLTEAFTGAEGVFAMIPPDFAPP' A
#
# COMPACT_ATOMS: atom_id res chain seq x y z
N MET A 1 -11.73 3.47 3.73
CA MET A 1 -10.60 3.37 2.77
C MET A 1 -9.55 2.47 3.41
N PHE A 2 -8.99 1.49 2.70
CA PHE A 2 -7.93 0.63 3.23
C PHE A 2 -6.60 0.94 2.55
N THR A 3 -5.53 1.13 3.33
CA THR A 3 -4.20 1.36 2.78
C THR A 3 -3.37 0.08 2.82
N VAL A 4 -2.79 -0.30 1.69
CA VAL A 4 -2.00 -1.54 1.54
C VAL A 4 -0.59 -1.20 1.11
N MET A 5 0.39 -1.53 1.94
CA MET A 5 1.79 -1.52 1.54
C MET A 5 2.14 -2.78 0.75
N GLY A 6 3.08 -2.68 -0.18
CA GLY A 6 3.59 -3.85 -0.90
C GLY A 6 2.55 -4.52 -1.82
N ILE A 7 1.64 -3.74 -2.40
CA ILE A 7 0.55 -4.24 -3.27
C ILE A 7 1.03 -5.03 -4.49
N THR A 8 2.27 -4.79 -4.95
CA THR A 8 2.88 -5.50 -6.08
C THR A 8 3.49 -6.86 -5.67
N GLY A 9 3.43 -7.22 -4.38
CA GLY A 9 3.87 -8.53 -3.87
C GLY A 9 2.71 -9.50 -3.66
N HIS A 10 3.01 -10.75 -3.32
CA HIS A 10 2.01 -11.81 -3.17
C HIS A 10 0.94 -11.50 -2.11
N VAL A 11 1.37 -11.09 -0.91
CA VAL A 11 0.46 -10.85 0.22
C VAL A 11 -0.33 -9.55 0.03
N GLY A 12 0.36 -8.43 -0.25
CA GLY A 12 -0.29 -7.15 -0.47
C GLY A 12 -1.26 -7.17 -1.65
N GLY A 13 -0.88 -7.85 -2.75
CA GLY A 13 -1.76 -8.06 -3.90
C GLY A 13 -3.01 -8.84 -3.52
N ALA A 14 -2.87 -9.99 -2.85
CA ALA A 14 -4.02 -10.79 -2.42
C ALA A 14 -4.95 -10.02 -1.46
N ILE A 15 -4.41 -9.17 -0.58
CA ILE A 15 -5.22 -8.31 0.29
C ILE A 15 -6.00 -7.30 -0.54
N ALA A 16 -5.35 -6.61 -1.47
CA ALA A 16 -6.01 -5.63 -2.33
C ALA A 16 -7.10 -6.26 -3.22
N GLU A 17 -6.84 -7.45 -3.78
CA GLU A 17 -7.85 -8.24 -4.51
C GLU A 17 -9.11 -8.44 -3.67
N ASN A 18 -8.96 -9.01 -2.47
CA ASN A 18 -10.09 -9.32 -1.60
C ASN A 18 -10.86 -8.07 -1.18
N LEU A 19 -10.16 -6.97 -0.89
CA LEU A 19 -10.79 -5.68 -0.55
C LEU A 19 -11.59 -5.12 -1.72
N LEU A 20 -11.03 -5.14 -2.94
CA LEU A 20 -11.72 -4.69 -4.15
C LEU A 20 -12.94 -5.56 -4.45
N THR A 21 -12.83 -6.89 -4.35
CA THR A 21 -13.97 -7.81 -4.50
C THR A 21 -15.06 -7.57 -3.46
N ALA A 22 -14.69 -7.16 -2.24
CA ALA A 22 -15.63 -6.77 -1.20
C ALA A 22 -16.21 -5.35 -1.37
N GLY A 23 -15.93 -4.66 -2.48
CA GLY A 23 -16.41 -3.31 -2.76
C GLY A 23 -15.79 -2.23 -1.88
N LYS A 24 -14.62 -2.49 -1.28
CA LYS A 24 -13.90 -1.53 -0.45
C LYS A 24 -12.95 -0.69 -1.30
N ALA A 25 -12.87 0.60 -0.99
CA ALA A 25 -11.87 1.48 -1.58
C ALA A 25 -10.47 1.14 -1.06
N VAL A 26 -9.50 1.04 -1.97
CA VAL A 26 -8.11 0.68 -1.68
C VAL A 26 -7.18 1.79 -2.11
N ARG A 27 -6.22 2.10 -1.25
CA ARG A 27 -5.05 2.93 -1.53
C ARG A 27 -3.80 2.07 -1.38
N ALA A 28 -2.81 2.26 -2.24
CA ALA A 28 -1.54 1.57 -2.16
C ALA A 28 -0.39 2.55 -1.91
N ALA A 29 0.39 2.29 -0.86
CA ALA A 29 1.68 2.94 -0.66
C ALA A 29 2.75 2.15 -1.44
N VAL A 30 3.33 2.76 -2.48
CA VAL A 30 4.24 2.09 -3.42
C VAL A 30 5.54 2.86 -3.59
N ARG A 31 6.65 2.14 -3.75
CA ARG A 31 7.95 2.75 -4.08
C ARG A 31 8.10 3.10 -5.56
N ASN A 32 7.42 2.35 -6.42
CA ASN A 32 7.50 2.50 -7.87
C ASN A 32 6.08 2.45 -8.43
N ALA A 33 5.56 3.61 -8.84
CA ALA A 33 4.21 3.75 -9.36
C ALA A 33 4.02 3.00 -10.69
N GLU A 34 5.04 2.94 -11.57
CA GLU A 34 4.96 2.23 -12.86
C GLU A 34 4.67 0.74 -12.67
N LYS A 35 5.32 0.10 -11.69
CA LYS A 35 5.06 -1.31 -11.34
C LYS A 35 3.66 -1.53 -10.75
N ALA A 36 3.02 -0.48 -10.25
CA ALA A 36 1.69 -0.52 -9.66
C ALA A 36 0.59 -0.03 -10.61
N LYS A 37 0.92 0.36 -11.85
CA LYS A 37 -0.04 0.85 -12.84
C LYS A 37 -1.26 -0.07 -13.07
N PRO A 38 -1.13 -1.41 -13.13
CA PRO A 38 -2.29 -2.29 -13.26
C PRO A 38 -3.29 -2.19 -12.10
N TRP A 39 -2.87 -1.71 -10.93
CA TRP A 39 -3.77 -1.46 -9.80
C TRP A 39 -4.52 -0.13 -9.94
N ALA A 40 -3.87 0.91 -10.48
CA ALA A 40 -4.53 2.17 -10.78
C ALA A 40 -5.65 1.98 -11.80
N ASP A 41 -5.43 1.17 -12.83
CA ASP A 41 -6.44 0.82 -13.86
C ASP A 41 -7.68 0.11 -13.25
N ARG A 42 -7.56 -0.41 -12.03
CA ARG A 42 -8.61 -1.08 -11.27
C ARG A 42 -9.23 -0.20 -10.18
N GLY A 43 -8.91 1.09 -10.17
CA GLY A 43 -9.44 2.06 -9.22
C GLY A 43 -8.71 2.12 -7.88
N VAL A 44 -7.51 1.53 -7.76
CA VAL A 44 -6.67 1.71 -6.57
C VAL A 44 -5.99 3.07 -6.61
N GLU A 45 -6.10 3.84 -5.52
CA GLU A 45 -5.37 5.10 -5.36
C GLU A 45 -3.89 4.80 -5.09
N LEU A 46 -2.96 5.34 -5.88
CA LEU A 46 -1.53 5.15 -5.66
C LEU A 46 -0.92 6.36 -4.95
N VAL A 47 -0.24 6.11 -3.84
CA VAL A 47 0.59 7.09 -3.14
C VAL A 47 2.03 6.60 -3.18
N THR A 48 2.94 7.41 -3.72
CA THR A 48 4.36 7.07 -3.79
C THR A 48 5.01 7.35 -2.44
N SER A 49 5.46 6.30 -1.74
CA SER A 49 6.20 6.43 -0.48
C SER A 49 7.07 5.20 -0.23
N ALA A 50 8.20 5.41 0.44
CA ALA A 50 9.06 4.34 0.94
C ALA A 50 8.57 3.82 2.30
N TYR A 51 9.04 2.65 2.73
CA TYR A 51 8.59 2.05 3.99
C TYR A 51 9.14 2.78 5.23
N ASP A 52 10.18 3.58 5.03
CA ASP A 52 10.91 4.38 6.01
C ASP A 52 10.64 5.89 5.86
N ASP A 53 9.78 6.28 4.91
CA ASP A 53 9.38 7.66 4.69
C ASP A 53 8.18 8.02 5.57
N ALA A 54 8.46 8.50 6.78
CA ALA A 54 7.43 8.85 7.75
C ALA A 54 6.40 9.86 7.21
N ARG A 55 6.82 10.82 6.38
CA ARG A 55 5.91 11.84 5.84
C ARG A 55 4.99 11.24 4.78
N GLY A 56 5.54 10.53 3.79
CA GLY A 56 4.73 9.91 2.75
C GLY A 56 3.82 8.81 3.30
N LEU A 57 4.24 8.08 4.33
CA LEU A 57 3.37 7.14 5.04
C LEU A 57 2.25 7.84 5.80
N THR A 58 2.51 8.99 6.41
CA THR A 58 1.46 9.80 7.05
C THR A 58 0.39 10.20 6.03
N GLU A 59 0.81 10.68 4.85
CA GLU A 59 -0.10 11.04 3.75
C GLU A 59 -0.87 9.79 3.27
N ALA A 60 -0.20 8.67 3.08
CA ALA A 60 -0.81 7.41 2.65
C ALA A 60 -1.83 6.86 3.68
N PHE A 61 -1.58 7.02 4.97
CA PHE A 61 -2.43 6.48 6.05
C PHE A 61 -3.56 7.42 6.45
N THR A 62 -3.50 8.70 6.08
CA THR A 62 -4.55 9.68 6.42
C THR A 62 -5.90 9.25 5.84
N GLY A 63 -6.90 9.11 6.72
CA GLY A 63 -8.26 8.69 6.37
C GLY A 63 -8.43 7.18 6.14
N ALA A 64 -7.42 6.37 6.43
CA ALA A 64 -7.53 4.92 6.37
C ALA A 64 -8.38 4.37 7.53
N GLU A 65 -9.28 3.45 7.20
CA GLU A 65 -10.07 2.62 8.13
C GLU A 65 -9.21 1.47 8.68
N GLY A 66 -8.29 0.96 7.84
CA GLY A 66 -7.33 -0.06 8.20
C GLY A 66 -6.11 0.01 7.30
N VAL A 67 -4.96 -0.40 7.85
CA VAL A 67 -3.68 -0.41 7.15
C VAL A 67 -3.05 -1.79 7.21
N PHE A 68 -2.72 -2.36 6.05
CA PHE A 68 -1.76 -3.47 5.98
C PHE A 68 -0.36 -2.87 5.87
N ALA A 69 0.35 -2.87 6.99
CA ALA A 69 1.73 -2.38 7.07
C ALA A 69 2.71 -3.52 6.80
N MET A 70 3.56 -3.35 5.79
CA MET A 70 4.65 -4.27 5.48
C MET A 70 5.96 -3.63 5.93
N ILE A 71 6.32 -3.87 7.19
CA ILE A 71 7.51 -3.32 7.82
C ILE A 71 8.61 -4.39 7.73
N PRO A 72 9.64 -4.21 6.89
CA PRO A 72 10.76 -5.12 6.88
C PRO A 72 11.50 -5.05 8.23
N PRO A 73 12.04 -6.18 8.72
CA PRO A 73 12.90 -6.17 9.90
C PRO A 73 14.13 -5.28 9.65
N ASP A 74 14.48 -4.48 10.66
CA ASP A 74 15.75 -3.77 10.67
C ASP A 74 16.86 -4.73 11.12
N PHE A 75 17.83 -4.96 10.26
CA PHE A 75 19.00 -5.80 10.53
C PHE A 75 20.27 -4.98 10.74
N ALA A 76 20.18 -3.65 10.82
CA ALA A 76 21.33 -2.82 11.14
C ALA A 76 21.81 -3.11 12.58
N PRO A 77 23.13 -3.13 12.83
CA PRO A 77 23.65 -3.17 14.19
C PRO A 77 23.16 -1.93 14.98
N PRO A 78 22.90 -2.07 16.29
CA PRO A 78 22.45 -0.98 17.14
C PRO A 78 23.48 0.16 17.26
#